data_AF-A0A136WFU4-F1
#
_entry.id   AF-A0A136WFU4-F1
#
_cell.length_a   1.000
_cell.length_b   1.000
_cell.length_c   1.000
_cell.angle_alpha   90.00
_cell.angle_beta   90.00
_cell.angle_gamma   90.00
#
_symmetry.space_group_name_H-M   'P 1'
#
loop_
_entity.id
_entity.type
_entity.pdbx_description
1 polymer ?
#
loop_
_entity_poly.entity_id
_entity_poly.type
_entity_poly.pdbx_seq_one_letter_code
_entity_poly.pdbx_strand_id
1 'polypeptide(L)'
;MPTGTGEEKPYLYTDTEDLKMVADYSGLNFNECLELDCYTYKTLVKDAFIHKMRQTEKGSEYLEDCWLLQQTKPDIKKLKEIFGEVKKEND
;
A
#
# COMPACT_ATOMS: atom_id res chain seq x y z
N MET A 1 20.01 17.54 26.32
CA MET A 1 18.86 17.63 25.38
C MET A 1 18.88 16.37 24.52
N PRO A 2 18.00 15.40 24.73
CA PRO A 2 17.85 14.28 23.81
C PRO A 2 16.97 14.72 22.62
N THR A 3 17.56 14.79 21.43
CA THR A 3 16.84 14.91 20.15
C THR A 3 16.41 13.53 19.71
N GLY A 4 15.34 13.02 20.31
CA GLY A 4 14.63 11.84 19.81
C GLY A 4 13.35 12.31 19.16
N THR A 5 13.27 12.22 17.83
CA THR A 5 12.00 12.24 17.08
C THR A 5 11.23 10.99 17.51
N GLY A 6 10.56 11.09 18.66
CA GLY A 6 9.67 10.06 19.15
C GLY A 6 8.45 10.03 18.25
N GLU A 7 8.36 9.02 17.40
CA GLU A 7 7.11 8.68 16.73
C GLU A 7 6.02 8.55 17.81
N GLU A 8 5.02 9.45 17.78
CA GLU A 8 3.89 9.41 18.69
C GLU A 8 3.15 8.09 18.49
N LYS A 9 3.43 7.11 19.36
CA LYS A 9 2.70 5.85 19.36
C LYS A 9 1.27 6.13 19.83
N PRO A 10 0.25 5.71 19.08
CA PRO A 10 -1.13 5.85 19.54
C PRO A 10 -1.29 5.12 20.88
N TYR A 11 -1.96 5.77 21.83
CA TYR A 11 -2.19 5.23 23.17
C TYR A 11 -3.19 4.05 23.17
N LEU A 12 -3.97 3.90 22.09
CA LEU A 12 -5.02 2.90 21.94
C LEU A 12 -4.87 2.21 20.59
N TYR A 13 -5.04 0.89 20.58
CA TYR A 13 -5.06 0.06 19.39
C TYR A 13 -6.42 -0.62 19.26
N THR A 14 -6.81 -0.90 18.01
CA THR A 14 -8.00 -1.67 17.70
C THR A 14 -7.58 -3.01 17.12
N ASP A 15 -7.74 -4.08 17.89
CA ASP A 15 -7.36 -5.44 17.47
C ASP A 15 -8.22 -5.96 16.31
N THR A 16 -9.37 -5.34 16.05
CA THR A 16 -10.36 -5.77 15.06
C THR A 16 -10.37 -4.89 13.79
N GLU A 17 -9.35 -4.06 13.57
CA GLU A 17 -9.31 -3.18 12.39
C GLU A 17 -9.37 -3.96 11.07
N ASP A 18 -8.62 -5.06 10.95
CA ASP A 18 -8.64 -5.91 9.75
C ASP A 18 -10.03 -6.53 9.52
N LEU A 19 -10.69 -6.96 10.60
CA LEU A 19 -12.03 -7.55 10.53
C LEU A 19 -13.06 -6.52 10.04
N LYS A 20 -12.97 -5.29 10.56
CA LYS A 20 -13.81 -4.18 10.12
C LYS A 20 -13.55 -3.85 8.64
N MET A 21 -12.29 -3.79 8.23
CA MET A 21 -11.91 -3.48 6.86
C MET A 21 -12.46 -4.51 5.87
N VAL A 22 -12.38 -5.80 6.20
CA VAL A 22 -12.95 -6.89 5.39
C VAL A 22 -14.46 -6.81 5.33
N ALA A 23 -15.12 -6.55 6.46
CA ALA A 23 -16.58 -6.38 6.53
C ALA A 23 -17.04 -5.21 5.64
N ASP A 24 -16.40 -4.05 5.75
CA ASP A 24 -16.71 -2.86 4.96
C ASP A 24 -16.50 -3.09 3.46
N TYR A 25 -15.48 -3.87 3.07
CA TYR A 25 -15.17 -4.18 1.67
C TYR A 25 -16.09 -5.24 1.06
N SER A 26 -16.35 -6.33 1.78
CA SER A 26 -17.09 -7.50 1.27
C SER A 26 -18.60 -7.43 1.49
N GLY A 27 -19.06 -6.57 2.42
CA GLY A 27 -20.45 -6.51 2.85
C GLY A 27 -20.86 -7.60 3.84
N LEU A 28 -19.92 -8.46 4.26
CA LEU A 28 -20.14 -9.49 5.27
C LEU A 28 -20.19 -8.88 6.68
N ASN A 29 -20.92 -9.53 7.58
CA ASN A 29 -20.87 -9.20 9.00
C ASN A 29 -19.68 -9.86 9.72
N PHE A 30 -19.41 -9.45 10.95
CA PHE A 30 -18.23 -9.94 11.69
C PHE A 30 -18.26 -11.45 11.95
N ASN A 31 -19.43 -12.04 12.17
CA ASN A 31 -19.53 -13.48 12.39
C ASN A 31 -19.22 -14.24 11.10
N GLU A 32 -19.79 -13.80 9.97
CA GLU A 32 -19.50 -14.38 8.65
C GLU A 32 -18.01 -14.29 8.33
N CYS A 33 -17.36 -13.16 8.61
CA CYS A 33 -15.93 -12.99 8.42
C CYS A 33 -15.09 -13.96 9.29
N LEU A 34 -15.52 -14.26 10.52
CA LEU A 34 -14.83 -15.18 11.43
C LEU A 34 -15.06 -16.65 11.08
N GLU A 35 -16.15 -16.95 10.36
CA GLU A 35 -16.46 -18.30 9.87
C GLU A 35 -15.70 -18.65 8.57
N LEU A 36 -15.13 -17.66 7.88
CA LEU A 36 -14.34 -17.90 6.67
C LEU A 36 -13.10 -18.74 6.95
N ASP A 37 -12.71 -19.55 5.97
CA ASP A 37 -11.41 -20.21 6.01
C ASP A 37 -10.25 -19.18 5.94
N CYS A 38 -9.11 -19.58 6.47
CA CYS A 38 -7.94 -18.71 6.59
C CYS A 38 -7.47 -18.14 5.23
N TYR A 39 -7.52 -18.92 4.15
CA TYR A 39 -7.06 -18.47 2.83
C TYR A 39 -8.02 -17.43 2.23
N THR A 40 -9.32 -17.68 2.32
CA THR A 40 -10.34 -16.74 1.86
C THR A 40 -10.30 -15.45 2.66
N TYR A 41 -10.25 -15.54 3.99
CA TYR A 41 -10.15 -14.35 4.85
C TYR A 41 -8.91 -13.52 4.53
N LYS A 42 -7.72 -14.15 4.43
CA LYS A 42 -6.48 -13.42 4.10
C LYS A 42 -6.48 -12.80 2.70
N THR A 43 -7.15 -13.44 1.74
CA THR A 43 -7.32 -12.87 0.39
C THR A 43 -8.18 -11.61 0.46
N LEU A 44 -9.31 -11.66 1.17
CA LEU A 44 -10.18 -10.50 1.36
C LEU A 44 -9.47 -9.38 2.13
N VAL A 45 -8.67 -9.68 3.16
CA VAL A 45 -7.87 -8.66 3.87
C VAL A 45 -6.97 -7.91 2.90
N LYS A 46 -6.25 -8.63 2.02
CA LYS A 46 -5.37 -8.03 1.02
C LYS A 46 -6.15 -7.12 0.07
N ASP A 47 -7.26 -7.61 -0.48
CA ASP A 47 -8.05 -6.86 -1.45
C ASP A 47 -8.73 -5.64 -0.82
N ALA A 48 -9.27 -5.80 0.40
CA ALA A 48 -9.84 -4.71 1.19
C ALA A 48 -8.81 -3.63 1.51
N PHE A 49 -7.58 -4.01 1.86
CA PHE A 49 -6.50 -3.07 2.10
C PHE A 49 -6.12 -2.29 0.85
N ILE A 50 -5.94 -2.97 -0.30
CA ILE A 50 -5.65 -2.31 -1.58
C ILE A 50 -6.79 -1.37 -1.96
N HIS A 51 -8.04 -1.80 -1.78
CA HIS A 51 -9.20 -0.96 -2.04
C HIS A 51 -9.21 0.29 -1.16
N LYS A 52 -8.97 0.14 0.15
CA LYS A 52 -8.87 1.26 1.12
C LYS A 52 -7.80 2.27 0.70
N MET A 53 -6.61 1.79 0.31
CA MET A 53 -5.52 2.67 -0.13
C MET A 53 -5.86 3.44 -1.40
N ARG A 54 -6.54 2.82 -2.37
CA ARG A 54 -6.97 3.48 -3.62
C ARG A 54 -7.95 4.63 -3.44
N GLN A 55 -8.65 4.73 -2.30
CA GLN A 55 -9.62 5.79 -2.05
C GLN A 55 -8.99 7.16 -1.74
N THR A 56 -7.66 7.21 -1.54
CA THR A 56 -6.95 8.45 -1.19
C THR A 56 -5.73 8.63 -2.08
N GLU A 57 -5.37 9.87 -2.35
CA GLU A 57 -4.17 10.20 -3.14
C GLU A 57 -2.90 9.61 -2.51
N LYS A 58 -2.67 9.87 -1.22
CA LYS A 58 -1.54 9.30 -0.46
C LYS A 58 -1.51 7.77 -0.45
N GLY A 59 -2.68 7.13 -0.38
CA GLY A 59 -2.76 5.67 -0.43
C GLY A 59 -2.47 5.14 -1.84
N SER A 60 -2.86 5.86 -2.90
CA SER A 60 -2.50 5.53 -4.27
C SER A 60 -0.99 5.65 -4.49
N GLU A 61 -0.37 6.74 -4.03
CA GLU A 61 1.09 6.93 -4.05
C GLU A 61 1.81 5.77 -3.32
N TYR A 62 1.32 5.39 -2.14
CA TYR A 62 1.86 4.25 -1.40
C TYR A 62 1.82 2.93 -2.21
N LEU A 63 0.74 2.68 -2.95
CA LEU A 63 0.62 1.50 -3.79
C LEU A 63 1.58 1.55 -5.00
N GLU A 64 1.80 2.74 -5.57
CA GLU A 64 2.78 2.94 -6.63
C GLU A 64 4.21 2.68 -6.15
N ASP A 65 4.56 3.18 -4.97
CA ASP A 65 5.85 2.89 -4.32
C ASP A 65 6.02 1.38 -4.06
N CYS A 66 4.98 0.72 -3.55
CA CYS A 66 4.98 -0.73 -3.35
C CYS A 66 5.23 -1.47 -4.66
N TRP A 67 4.59 -1.05 -5.75
CA TRP A 67 4.79 -1.64 -7.07
C TRP A 67 6.20 -1.39 -7.61
N LEU A 68 6.75 -0.19 -7.42
CA LEU A 68 8.11 0.16 -7.79
C LEU A 68 9.13 -0.73 -7.06
N LEU A 69 8.95 -0.95 -5.76
CA LEU A 69 9.81 -1.81 -4.93
C LEU A 69 9.77 -3.29 -5.37
N GLN A 70 8.68 -3.74 -5.98
CA GLN A 70 8.58 -5.10 -6.52
C GLN A 70 9.30 -5.26 -7.88
N GLN A 71 9.69 -4.16 -8.53
CA GLN A 71 10.43 -4.25 -9.78
C GLN A 71 11.86 -4.70 -9.54
N THR A 72 12.25 -5.78 -10.22
CA THR A 72 13.62 -6.31 -10.19
C THR A 72 14.45 -5.91 -11.40
N LYS A 73 13.81 -5.32 -12.42
CA LYS A 73 14.47 -4.89 -13.65
C LYS A 73 14.23 -3.39 -13.84
N PRO A 74 15.28 -2.62 -14.21
CA PRO A 74 15.12 -1.20 -14.46
C PRO A 74 14.26 -0.96 -15.70
N ASP A 75 13.39 0.05 -15.64
CA ASP A 75 12.66 0.52 -16.82
C ASP A 75 13.59 1.35 -17.71
N ILE A 76 14.30 0.65 -18.60
CA ILE A 76 15.28 1.24 -19.52
C ILE A 76 14.62 2.26 -20.45
N LYS A 77 13.34 2.10 -20.80
CA LYS A 77 12.64 3.05 -21.68
C LYS A 77 12.45 4.39 -20.97
N LYS A 78 11.91 4.35 -19.75
CA LYS A 78 11.72 5.55 -18.92
C LYS A 78 13.05 6.22 -18.57
N LEU A 79 14.10 5.44 -18.29
CA LEU A 79 15.45 5.98 -18.08
C LEU A 79 16.01 6.69 -19.32
N LYS A 80 15.76 6.17 -20.54
CA LYS A 80 16.18 6.82 -21.78
C LYS A 80 15.37 8.09 -22.09
N GLU A 81 14.09 8.14 -21.75
CA GLU A 81 13.29 9.36 -21.88
C GLU A 81 13.80 10.47 -20.96
N ILE A 82 14.11 10.13 -19.69
CA ILE A 82 14.55 11.11 -18.69
C ILE A 82 16.02 11.54 -18.91
N PHE A 83 16.91 10.60 -19.25
CA PHE A 83 18.36 10.85 -19.30
C PHE A 83 18.98 10.78 -20.71
N GLY A 84 18.26 10.29 -21.72
CA GLY A 84 18.80 10.05 -23.07
C GLY A 84 18.86 11.29 -23.96
N GLU A 85 18.18 12.38 -23.60
CA GLU A 85 18.18 13.62 -24.40
C GLU A 85 19.41 14.53 -24.15
N VAL A 86 20.27 14.20 -23.18
CA VAL A 86 21.41 15.04 -22.74
C VAL A 86 22.62 15.01 -23.69
N LYS A 87 22.47 14.63 -24.97
CA LYS A 87 23.57 14.69 -25.96
C LYS A 87 23.19 15.39 -27.25
N LYS A 88 23.10 16.71 -27.19
CA LYS A 88 23.50 17.63 -28.27
C LYS A 88 24.05 18.93 -27.68
N GLU A 89 25.21 18.85 -27.02
CA GLU A 89 26.10 20.02 -26.94
C GLU A 89 26.87 20.05 -28.26
N ASN A 90 26.66 21.13 -29.02
CA ASN A 90 27.35 21.41 -30.27
C ASN A 90 28.83 21.69 -29.97
N ASP A 91 29.72 20.97 -30.64
CA ASP A 91 31.14 21.28 -30.80
C ASP A 91 31.38 21.61 -32.29
#